data_AF-A0A7D5RDN8-F1
#
_entry.id   AF-A0A7D5RDN8-F1
#
_cell.length_a   1.000
_cell.length_b   1.000
_cell.length_c   1.000
_cell.angle_alpha   90.00
_cell.angle_beta   90.00
_cell.angle_gamma   90.00
#
_symmetry.space_group_name_H-M   'P 1'
#
loop_
_entity.id
_entity.type
_entity.pdbx_description
1 polymer ?
#
loop_
_entity_poly.entity_id
_entity_poly.type
_entity_poly.pdbx_seq_one_letter_code
_entity_poly.pdbx_strand_id
1 'polypeptide(L)' 'MDISSKKLPIILIVILLGILVLQFASNDSDRKFIDAETCEIWVDDTFTKKPRYLNEFDPKCLDFKNLNP' A
#
# COMPACT_ATOMS: atom_id res chain seq x y z
N MET A 1 -41.29 19.09 3.83
CA MET A 1 -39.82 18.99 3.86
C MET A 1 -39.51 17.61 4.47
N ASP A 2 -39.66 16.54 3.66
CA ASP A 2 -39.90 15.18 4.19
C ASP A 2 -39.15 14.07 3.42
N ILE A 3 -38.03 14.42 2.78
CA ILE A 3 -37.07 13.42 2.26
C ILE A 3 -36.02 13.05 3.32
N SER A 4 -35.98 13.80 4.43
CA SER A 4 -34.89 13.75 5.40
C SER A 4 -34.95 12.57 6.39
N SER A 5 -36.12 11.94 6.59
CA SER A 5 -36.39 11.30 7.88
C SER A 5 -36.14 9.79 8.01
N LYS A 6 -35.80 9.05 6.94
CA LYS A 6 -35.52 7.60 7.09
C LYS A 6 -34.64 6.97 6.02
N LYS A 7 -34.64 7.51 4.80
CA LYS A 7 -33.91 6.94 3.66
C LYS A 7 -32.52 7.55 3.46
N LEU A 8 -32.33 8.81 3.87
CA LEU A 8 -31.03 9.50 3.86
C LEU A 8 -29.88 8.71 4.50
N PRO A 9 -30.00 8.18 5.74
CA PRO A 9 -28.91 7.45 6.37
C PRO A 9 -28.54 6.17 5.62
N ILE A 10 -29.52 5.49 5.02
CA ILE A 10 -29.30 4.27 4.23
C ILE A 10 -28.50 4.60 2.96
N ILE A 11 -28.87 5.66 2.25
CA ILE A 11 -28.17 6.12 1.04
C ILE A 11 -26.71 6.47 1.38
N LEU A 12 -26.49 7.17 2.49
CA LEU A 12 -25.17 7.52 2.98
C LEU A 12 -24.29 6.29 3.26
N ILE A 13 -24.85 5.26 3.89
CA ILE A 13 -24.15 3.99 4.16
C ILE A 13 -23.75 3.31 2.85
N VAL A 14 -24.64 3.26 1.85
CA VAL A 14 -24.34 2.66 0.54
C VAL A 14 -23.22 3.41 -0.16
N ILE A 15 -23.23 4.74 -0.12
CA ILE A 15 -22.15 5.57 -0.69
C ILE A 15 -20.83 5.31 0.04
N LEU A 16 -20.85 5.28 1.37
CA LEU A 16 -19.65 5.01 2.19
C LEU A 16 -19.08 3.62 1.92
N LEU A 17 -19.92 2.60 1.77
CA LEU A 17 -19.49 1.25 1.39
C LEU A 17 -18.87 1.23 -0.02
N GLY A 18 -19.45 1.97 -0.97
CA GLY A 18 -18.88 2.11 -2.31
C GLY A 18 -17.49 2.75 -2.29
N ILE A 19 -17.33 3.83 -1.52
CA ILE A 19 -16.02 4.47 -1.32
C ILE A 19 -15.03 3.50 -0.65
N LEU A 20 -15.47 2.73 0.34
CA LEU A 20 -14.62 1.79 1.06
C LEU A 20 -14.11 0.67 0.14
N VAL A 21 -14.99 0.12 -0.71
CA VAL A 21 -14.62 -0.90 -1.71
C VAL A 21 -13.65 -0.32 -2.75
N LEU A 22 -13.90 0.92 -3.20
CA LEU A 22 -12.99 1.60 -4.13
C LEU A 22 -11.60 1.83 -3.50
N GLN A 23 -11.56 2.27 -2.24
CA GLN A 23 -10.30 2.43 -1.50
C GLN A 23 -9.57 1.09 -1.33
N PHE A 24 -10.30 0.01 -1.06
CA PHE A 24 -9.70 -1.33 -0.94
C PHE A 24 -9.15 -1.84 -2.28
N ALA A 25 -9.88 -1.65 -3.38
CA ALA A 25 -9.45 -2.06 -4.71
C ALA A 25 -8.26 -1.23 -5.23
N SER A 26 -8.22 0.06 -4.88
CA SER A 26 -7.12 0.98 -5.23
C SER A 26 -6.00 0.97 -4.20
N ASN A 27 -6.07 0.13 -3.17
CA ASN A 27 -4.99 -0.06 -2.22
C ASN A 27 -3.91 -0.90 -2.91
N ASP A 28 -3.08 -0.23 -3.71
CA ASP A 28 -1.84 -0.78 -4.21
C ASP A 28 -1.00 -1.12 -3.00
N SER A 29 -1.06 -2.38 -2.56
CA SER A 29 -0.17 -2.88 -1.53
C SER A 29 1.22 -2.83 -2.15
N ASP A 30 1.93 -1.72 -1.94
CA ASP A 30 3.29 -1.48 -2.38
C ASP A 30 4.09 -2.76 -2.13
N ARG A 31 4.31 -3.54 -3.20
CA ARG A 31 5.05 -4.78 -3.08
C ARG A 31 6.46 -4.36 -2.71
N LYS A 32 6.83 -4.62 -1.46
CA LYS A 32 8.18 -4.38 -0.97
C LYS A 32 9.09 -5.48 -1.53
N PHE A 33 10.15 -5.06 -2.18
CA PHE A 33 11.21 -5.88 -2.73
C PHE A 33 12.52 -5.55 -2.02
N ILE A 34 13.48 -6.47 -2.05
CA ILE A 34 14.80 -6.30 -1.44
C ILE A 34 15.82 -6.30 -2.57
N ASP A 35 16.66 -5.27 -2.61
CA ASP A 35 17.84 -5.23 -3.47
C ASP A 35 18.90 -6.18 -2.90
N ALA A 36 19.34 -7.15 -3.68
CA ALA A 36 20.27 -8.18 -3.20
C ALA A 36 21.71 -7.67 -3.01
N GLU A 37 22.08 -6.55 -3.62
CA GLU A 37 23.43 -5.99 -3.56
C GLU A 37 23.60 -5.08 -2.34
N THR A 38 22.61 -4.19 -2.12
CA THR A 38 22.63 -3.23 -1.01
C THR A 38 21.82 -3.67 0.20
N CYS A 39 20.99 -4.72 0.08
CA CYS A 39 19.99 -5.13 1.07
C CYS A 39 18.92 -4.06 1.35
N GLU A 40 18.79 -3.07 0.47
CA GLU A 40 17.82 -1.99 0.63
C GLU A 40 16.44 -2.39 0.12
N ILE A 41 15.42 -2.00 0.86
CA ILE A 41 14.02 -2.25 0.54
C ILE A 41 13.54 -1.18 -0.44
N TRP A 42 12.93 -1.62 -1.54
CA TRP A 42 12.33 -0.75 -2.54
C TRP A 42 10.91 -1.20 -2.86
N VAL A 43 10.12 -0.28 -3.41
CA VAL A 43 8.75 -0.53 -3.87
C VAL A 43 8.64 -0.16 -5.35
N ASP A 44 7.79 -0.89 -6.08
CA ASP A 44 7.49 -0.56 -7.47
C ASP A 44 6.51 0.62 -7.51
N ASP A 45 6.99 1.78 -7.95
CA ASP A 45 6.16 2.97 -8.07
C ASP A 45 5.28 2.82 -9.32
N THR A 46 4.00 2.51 -9.14
CA THR A 46 3.08 2.22 -10.26
C THR A 46 2.87 3.41 -11.22
N PHE A 47 3.18 4.63 -10.81
CA PHE A 47 3.11 5.83 -11.66
C PHE A 47 4.36 6.03 -12.51
N THR A 48 5.54 5.79 -11.94
CA THR A 48 6.82 6.05 -12.62
C THR A 48 7.48 4.79 -13.19
N LYS A 49 6.99 3.60 -12.82
CA LYS A 49 7.59 2.28 -13.10
C LYS A 49 9.06 2.20 -12.73
N LYS A 50 9.47 2.98 -11.73
CA LYS A 50 10.84 3.04 -11.24
C LYS A 50 10.87 2.50 -9.81
N PRO A 51 11.96 1.83 -9.42
CA PRO A 51 12.13 1.42 -8.03
C PRO A 51 12.24 2.68 -7.16
N ARG A 52 11.38 2.78 -6.15
CA ARG A 52 11.50 3.78 -5.09
C ARG A 52 12.11 3.09 -3.87
N TYR A 53 13.36 3.43 -3.60
CA TYR A 53 14.06 2.97 -2.42
C TYR A 53 13.53 3.66 -1.16
N LEU A 54 13.31 2.90 -0.10
CA LEU A 54 12.72 3.37 1.15
C LEU A 54 13.76 3.85 2.17
N ASN A 55 15.07 3.71 1.87
CA ASN A 55 16.15 3.83 2.87
C ASN A 55 15.94 2.92 4.10
N GLU A 56 15.17 1.85 3.94
CA GLU A 56 15.00 0.77 4.92
C GLU A 56 15.82 -0.43 4.44
N PHE A 57 16.53 -1.11 5.33
CA PHE A 57 17.37 -2.26 4.97
C PHE A 57 16.85 -3.53 5.61
N ASP A 58 16.84 -4.64 4.86
CA ASP A 58 16.43 -5.93 5.40
C ASP A 58 17.54 -6.50 6.30
N PRO A 59 17.26 -6.73 7.60
CA PRO A 59 18.27 -7.16 8.56
C PRO A 59 18.77 -8.58 8.25
N LYS A 60 17.91 -9.47 7.73
CA LYS A 60 18.33 -10.83 7.38
C LYS A 60 19.31 -10.81 6.22
N CYS A 61 19.03 -10.01 5.19
CA CYS A 61 19.94 -9.82 4.06
C CYS A 61 21.30 -9.28 4.53
N LEU A 62 21.30 -8.27 5.40
CA LEU A 62 22.53 -7.73 5.99
C LEU A 62 23.29 -8.79 6.80
N ASP A 63 22.58 -9.59 7.59
CA ASP A 63 23.18 -10.69 8.35
C ASP A 63 23.82 -11.73 7.42
N PHE A 64 23.14 -12.14 6.35
CA PHE A 64 23.70 -13.05 5.35
C PHE A 64 24.95 -12.48 4.65
N LYS A 65 24.93 -11.19 4.31
CA LYS A 65 26.08 -10.51 3.71
C LYS A 65 27.27 -10.45 4.66
N ASN A 66 27.02 -10.20 5.94
CA ASN A 66 28.06 -10.19 6.98
C ASN A 66 28.63 -11.59 7.28
N LEU A 67 27.83 -12.65 7.08
CA LEU A 67 28.25 -14.04 7.25
C LEU A 67 29.09 -14.56 6.08
N ASN A 68 29.03 -13.91 4.92
CA ASN A 68 29.83 -14.23 3.74
C ASN A 68 30.56 -12.98 3.22
N PRO A 69 31.60 -12.51 3.94
CA PRO A 69 32.34 -11.28 3.62
C PRO A 69 33.10 -11.36 2.28
#